data_AF-A0A4Y9Z1G7-F1
#
_entry.id   AF-A0A4Y9Z1G7-F1
#
_cell.length_a   1.000
_cell.length_b   1.000
_cell.length_c   1.000
_cell.angle_alpha   90.00
_cell.angle_beta   90.00
_cell.angle_gamma   90.00
#
_symmetry.space_group_name_H-M   'P 1'
#
loop_
_entity.id
_entity.type
_entity.pdbx_description
1 polymer ?
#
loop_
_entity_poly.entity_id
_entity_poly.type
_entity_poly.pdbx_seq_one_letter_code
_entity_poly.pdbx_strand_id
1 'polypeptide(L)'
;MDTFIANANAEDLRAIVRGMLATSPPASASGLASLARRRLVQTGATSVPSSEGLFISDASRSLSTPPTEKLRQVLSRVRALYGAGLGFASLKILAVIVNAAEGIKWTEGSELETLLAAIDVDISQAVQSCKEEVESGRATDMSFARAAVNELRVAVKENRMVVVSGEGGYLFEQGENALDYWKI
;
A
#
# COMPACT_ATOMS: atom_id res chain seq x y z
N MET A 1 -24.77 -10.44 20.71
CA MET A 1 -23.48 -9.98 20.13
C MET A 1 -23.66 -9.46 18.72
N ASP A 2 -24.30 -10.18 17.80
CA ASP A 2 -24.47 -9.72 16.40
C ASP A 2 -25.23 -8.39 16.28
N THR A 3 -26.28 -8.18 17.09
CA THR A 3 -26.99 -6.90 17.16
C THR A 3 -26.08 -5.75 17.58
N PHE A 4 -25.13 -5.99 18.50
CA PHE A 4 -24.14 -4.98 18.87
C PHE A 4 -23.20 -4.69 17.69
N ILE A 5 -22.62 -5.74 17.07
CA ILE A 5 -21.69 -5.59 15.94
C ILE A 5 -22.34 -4.83 14.77
N ALA A 6 -23.61 -5.10 14.49
CA ALA A 6 -24.34 -4.45 13.40
C ALA A 6 -24.65 -2.95 13.64
N ASN A 7 -24.60 -2.49 14.90
CA ASN A 7 -24.99 -1.12 15.27
C ASN A 7 -23.84 -0.32 15.90
N ALA A 8 -22.73 -0.96 16.26
CA ALA A 8 -21.55 -0.29 16.77
C ALA A 8 -20.85 0.51 15.67
N ASN A 9 -20.31 1.68 16.03
CA ASN A 9 -19.49 2.45 15.09
C ASN A 9 -18.10 1.82 14.93
N ALA A 10 -17.38 2.22 13.87
CA ALA A 10 -16.08 1.65 13.56
C ALA A 10 -15.01 1.92 14.64
N GLU A 11 -15.10 3.01 15.38
CA GLU A 11 -14.12 3.34 16.43
C GLU A 11 -14.28 2.43 17.64
N ASP A 12 -15.52 2.22 18.09
CA ASP A 12 -15.83 1.28 19.17
C ASP A 12 -15.42 -0.15 18.81
N LEU A 13 -15.71 -0.58 17.58
CA LEU A 13 -15.29 -1.90 17.09
C LEU A 13 -13.75 -2.03 17.08
N ARG A 14 -13.01 -1.01 16.65
CA ARG A 14 -11.54 -1.01 16.69
C ARG A 14 -11.01 -1.07 18.11
N ALA A 15 -11.57 -0.27 19.03
CA ALA A 15 -11.14 -0.23 20.42
C ALA A 15 -11.36 -1.60 21.10
N ILE A 16 -12.51 -2.21 20.87
CA ILE A 16 -12.84 -3.55 21.40
C ILE A 16 -11.90 -4.61 20.81
N VAL A 17 -11.72 -4.64 19.48
CA VAL A 17 -10.82 -5.61 18.84
C VAL A 17 -9.38 -5.45 19.34
N ARG A 18 -8.88 -4.21 19.50
CA ARG A 18 -7.54 -3.96 20.07
C ARG A 18 -7.45 -4.43 21.52
N GLY A 19 -8.46 -4.14 22.34
CA GLY A 19 -8.52 -4.61 23.73
C GLY A 19 -8.53 -6.13 23.84
N MET A 20 -9.30 -6.80 22.97
CA MET A 20 -9.28 -8.27 22.85
C MET A 20 -7.89 -8.78 22.46
N LEU A 21 -7.26 -8.21 21.43
CA LEU A 21 -5.93 -8.63 21.00
C LEU A 21 -4.86 -8.43 22.07
N ALA A 22 -4.96 -7.34 22.85
CA ALA A 22 -4.02 -7.03 23.94
C ALA A 22 -4.15 -7.98 25.14
N THR A 23 -5.31 -8.58 25.34
CA THR A 23 -5.60 -9.43 26.51
C THR A 23 -5.71 -10.92 26.18
N SER A 24 -5.78 -11.27 24.90
CA SER A 24 -5.90 -12.65 24.44
C SER A 24 -4.53 -13.30 24.19
N PRO A 25 -4.45 -14.65 24.19
CA PRO A 25 -3.23 -15.33 23.79
C PRO A 25 -2.80 -14.96 22.36
N PRO A 26 -1.48 -14.98 22.04
CA PRO A 26 -0.97 -14.63 20.71
C PRO A 26 -1.62 -15.36 19.53
N ALA A 27 -2.09 -16.60 19.75
CA ALA A 27 -2.83 -17.39 18.77
C ALA A 27 -4.13 -16.70 18.26
N SER A 28 -4.71 -15.81 19.07
CA SER A 28 -5.92 -15.06 18.70
C SER A 28 -5.60 -13.98 17.65
N ALA A 29 -4.45 -13.32 17.79
CA ALA A 29 -3.99 -12.33 16.83
C ALA A 29 -3.66 -12.97 15.47
N SER A 30 -2.99 -14.12 15.48
CA SER A 30 -2.70 -14.87 14.25
C SER A 30 -3.97 -15.42 13.59
N GLY A 31 -4.95 -15.86 14.39
CA GLY A 31 -6.27 -16.26 13.93
C GLY A 31 -7.04 -15.11 13.26
N LEU A 32 -7.09 -13.93 13.89
CA LEU A 32 -7.71 -12.74 13.32
C LEU A 32 -7.04 -12.33 12.00
N ALA A 33 -5.71 -12.30 11.96
CA ALA A 33 -4.96 -11.98 10.75
C ALA A 33 -5.28 -12.98 9.62
N SER A 34 -5.40 -14.28 9.93
CA SER A 34 -5.80 -15.30 8.97
C SER A 34 -7.21 -15.08 8.40
N LEU A 35 -8.17 -14.76 9.26
CA LEU A 35 -9.54 -14.41 8.85
C LEU A 35 -9.58 -13.15 7.99
N ALA A 36 -8.81 -12.12 8.36
CA ALA A 36 -8.70 -10.88 7.61
C ALA A 36 -8.15 -11.12 6.20
N ARG A 37 -7.05 -11.88 6.07
CA ARG A 37 -6.50 -12.27 4.76
C ARG A 37 -7.52 -13.00 3.91
N ARG A 38 -8.17 -14.02 4.48
CA ARG A 38 -9.18 -14.81 3.76
C ARG A 38 -10.32 -13.93 3.26
N ARG A 39 -10.80 -13.00 4.10
CA ARG A 39 -11.85 -12.06 3.72
C ARG A 39 -11.41 -11.14 2.58
N LEU A 40 -10.21 -10.56 2.66
CA LEU A 40 -9.66 -9.69 1.63
C LEU A 40 -9.53 -10.40 0.27
N VAL A 41 -9.06 -11.65 0.27
CA VAL A 41 -9.00 -12.48 -0.95
C VAL A 41 -10.41 -12.74 -1.50
N GLN A 42 -11.36 -13.13 -0.64
CA GLN A 42 -12.74 -13.43 -1.05
C GLN A 42 -13.47 -12.21 -1.63
N THR A 43 -13.20 -11.00 -1.13
CA THR A 43 -13.81 -9.77 -1.64
C THR A 43 -13.05 -9.17 -2.83
N GLY A 44 -12.07 -9.89 -3.40
CA GLY A 44 -11.30 -9.42 -4.55
C GLY A 44 -10.35 -8.26 -4.23
N ALA A 45 -10.01 -8.05 -2.96
CA ALA A 45 -9.12 -6.97 -2.53
C ALA A 45 -7.66 -7.18 -2.97
N THR A 46 -7.31 -8.28 -3.64
CA THR A 46 -5.99 -8.50 -4.27
C THR A 46 -5.95 -8.16 -5.77
N SER A 47 -7.09 -7.87 -6.41
CA SER A 47 -7.16 -7.46 -7.81
C SER A 47 -6.36 -6.18 -8.13
N VAL A 48 -5.54 -6.20 -9.17
CA VAL A 48 -4.78 -5.00 -9.55
C VAL A 48 -5.74 -3.95 -10.16
N PRO A 49 -5.83 -2.73 -9.62
CA PRO A 49 -6.71 -1.69 -10.17
C PRO A 49 -6.16 -1.07 -11.46
N SER A 50 -7.02 -0.46 -12.28
CA SER A 50 -6.60 0.40 -13.40
C SER A 50 -5.97 1.69 -12.87
N SER A 51 -4.90 2.15 -13.53
CA SER A 51 -4.19 3.41 -13.26
C SER A 51 -5.02 4.66 -13.60
N GLU A 52 -6.05 4.53 -14.44
CA GLU A 52 -6.87 5.65 -14.91
C GLU A 52 -7.53 6.38 -13.73
N GLY A 53 -7.36 7.70 -13.64
CA GLY A 53 -7.98 8.51 -12.60
C GLY A 53 -7.42 8.30 -11.19
N LEU A 54 -6.24 7.68 -11.03
CA LEU A 54 -5.48 7.76 -9.77
C LEU A 54 -4.94 9.17 -9.54
N PHE A 55 -4.47 9.81 -10.60
CA PHE A 55 -4.03 11.21 -10.61
C PHE A 55 -4.83 11.99 -11.64
N ILE A 56 -5.01 13.29 -11.42
CA ILE A 56 -5.66 14.18 -12.40
C ILE A 56 -4.59 14.63 -13.39
N SER A 57 -4.74 14.24 -14.65
CA SER A 57 -3.91 14.78 -15.74
C SER A 57 -4.43 16.16 -16.14
N ASP A 58 -4.08 17.19 -15.38
CA ASP A 58 -4.46 18.55 -15.75
C ASP A 58 -3.46 19.15 -16.74
N ALA A 59 -3.81 19.16 -18.02
CA ALA A 59 -3.06 19.85 -19.07
C ALA A 59 -3.11 21.39 -18.92
N SER A 60 -3.95 21.92 -18.02
CA SER A 60 -4.23 23.34 -17.83
C SER A 60 -3.78 23.89 -16.47
N ARG A 61 -2.48 23.75 -16.15
CA ARG A 61 -1.71 24.61 -15.21
C ARG A 61 -2.47 25.08 -13.95
N SER A 62 -2.98 24.16 -13.15
CA SER A 62 -3.20 24.46 -11.73
C SER A 62 -1.95 24.06 -10.93
N LEU A 63 -1.51 24.95 -10.04
CA LEU A 63 -0.27 24.84 -9.27
C LEU A 63 -0.25 23.64 -8.31
N SER A 64 -1.37 22.96 -8.05
CA SER A 64 -1.40 21.78 -7.19
C SER A 64 -2.58 20.89 -7.56
N THR A 65 -2.28 19.67 -7.98
CA THR A 65 -3.31 18.66 -8.28
C THR A 65 -3.80 18.03 -6.98
N PRO A 66 -5.09 18.18 -6.59
CA PRO A 66 -5.58 17.53 -5.40
C PRO A 66 -5.60 16.01 -5.61
N PRO A 67 -5.29 15.21 -4.57
CA PRO A 67 -5.37 13.77 -4.69
C PRO A 67 -6.79 13.29 -4.97
N THR A 68 -6.92 12.33 -5.88
CA THR A 68 -8.23 11.76 -6.21
C THR A 68 -8.76 10.89 -5.07
N GLU A 69 -10.08 10.84 -4.92
CA GLU A 69 -10.73 9.92 -3.99
C GLU A 69 -10.42 8.45 -4.34
N LYS A 70 -10.29 8.14 -5.63
CA LYS A 70 -9.89 6.82 -6.10
C LYS A 70 -8.51 6.42 -5.54
N LEU A 71 -7.53 7.32 -5.57
CA LEU A 71 -6.20 7.07 -5.02
C LEU A 71 -6.26 6.78 -3.51
N ARG A 72 -7.04 7.56 -2.74
CA ARG A 72 -7.21 7.33 -1.30
C ARG A 72 -7.81 5.96 -0.99
N GLN A 73 -8.82 5.54 -1.76
CA GLN A 73 -9.44 4.23 -1.63
C GLN A 73 -8.45 3.10 -1.95
N VAL A 74 -7.67 3.24 -3.03
CA VAL A 74 -6.65 2.26 -3.40
C VAL A 74 -5.54 2.20 -2.34
N LEU A 75 -5.10 3.32 -1.79
CA LEU A 75 -4.12 3.33 -0.70
C LEU A 75 -4.67 2.69 0.57
N SER A 76 -5.90 3.02 0.98
CA SER A 76 -6.56 2.35 2.11
C SER A 76 -6.58 0.83 1.95
N ARG A 77 -6.86 0.36 0.73
CA ARG A 77 -6.82 -1.05 0.37
C ARG A 77 -5.41 -1.65 0.43
N VAL A 78 -4.38 -0.96 -0.07
CA VAL A 78 -2.97 -1.36 0.07
C VAL A 78 -2.61 -1.57 1.54
N ARG A 79 -3.00 -0.63 2.41
CA ARG A 79 -2.76 -0.72 3.87
C ARG A 79 -3.48 -1.88 4.52
N ALA A 80 -4.70 -2.16 4.11
CA ALA A 80 -5.44 -3.33 4.57
C ALA A 80 -4.74 -4.65 4.17
N LEU A 81 -4.18 -4.72 2.95
CA LEU A 81 -3.47 -5.91 2.46
C LEU A 81 -2.18 -6.17 3.24
N TYR A 82 -1.25 -5.20 3.28
CA TYR A 82 0.02 -5.43 3.99
C TYR A 82 -0.19 -5.56 5.50
N GLY A 83 -1.18 -4.86 6.06
CA GLY A 83 -1.55 -4.99 7.48
C GLY A 83 -2.17 -6.34 7.84
N ALA A 84 -2.74 -7.05 6.86
CA ALA A 84 -3.18 -8.43 7.02
C ALA A 84 -2.07 -9.46 6.73
N GLY A 85 -0.89 -9.04 6.27
CA GLY A 85 0.20 -9.95 5.89
C GLY A 85 0.07 -10.52 4.47
N LEU A 86 -0.53 -9.75 3.55
CA LEU A 86 -0.55 -10.00 2.10
C LEU A 86 0.36 -8.97 1.41
N GLY A 87 1.66 -9.02 1.73
CA GLY A 87 2.63 -8.04 1.27
C GLY A 87 2.80 -8.05 -0.24
N PHE A 88 2.97 -9.23 -0.85
CA PHE A 88 3.21 -9.29 -2.30
C PHE A 88 2.02 -8.80 -3.12
N ALA A 89 0.80 -9.06 -2.65
CA ALA A 89 -0.41 -8.53 -3.28
C ALA A 89 -0.48 -7.00 -3.20
N SER A 90 -0.01 -6.39 -2.10
CA SER A 90 0.02 -4.93 -1.97
C SER A 90 1.10 -4.29 -2.86
N LEU A 91 2.26 -4.94 -3.05
CA LEU A 91 3.33 -4.46 -3.94
C LEU A 91 2.84 -4.32 -5.39
N LYS A 92 2.04 -5.27 -5.88
CA LYS A 92 1.45 -5.22 -7.23
C LYS A 92 0.56 -3.98 -7.43
N ILE A 93 -0.17 -3.58 -6.40
CA ILE A 93 -1.03 -2.39 -6.45
C ILE A 93 -0.18 -1.12 -6.32
N LEU A 94 0.82 -1.11 -5.44
CA LEU A 94 1.77 -0.01 -5.31
C LEU A 94 2.52 0.25 -6.62
N ALA A 95 2.89 -0.78 -7.38
CA ALA A 95 3.55 -0.62 -8.67
C ALA A 95 2.68 0.18 -9.66
N VAL A 96 1.37 -0.07 -9.69
CA VAL A 96 0.43 0.72 -10.51
C VAL A 96 0.36 2.18 -10.04
N ILE A 97 0.34 2.41 -8.73
CA ILE A 97 0.31 3.77 -8.18
C ILE A 97 1.59 4.54 -8.54
N VAL A 98 2.76 3.93 -8.35
CA VAL A 98 4.07 4.56 -8.62
C VAL A 98 4.24 4.85 -10.12
N ASN A 99 3.83 3.92 -10.99
CA ASN A 99 3.80 4.17 -12.43
C ASN A 99 2.85 5.31 -12.80
N ALA A 100 1.66 5.34 -12.20
CA ALA A 100 0.71 6.42 -12.45
C ALA A 100 1.19 7.79 -11.90
N ALA A 101 2.11 7.79 -10.94
CA ALA A 101 2.73 8.99 -10.39
C ALA A 101 3.89 9.52 -11.25
N GLU A 102 4.29 8.81 -12.31
CA GLU A 102 5.36 9.25 -13.20
C GLU A 102 5.02 10.60 -13.85
N GLY A 103 5.95 11.56 -13.77
CA GLY A 103 5.78 12.90 -14.35
C GLY A 103 4.77 13.80 -13.64
N ILE A 104 4.15 13.34 -12.55
CA ILE A 104 3.26 14.17 -11.74
C ILE A 104 4.07 15.25 -11.02
N LYS A 105 3.62 16.50 -11.18
CA LYS A 105 4.20 17.66 -10.49
C LYS A 105 3.45 17.91 -9.19
N TRP A 106 4.21 18.20 -8.14
CA TRP A 106 3.70 18.57 -6.82
C TRP A 106 4.42 19.82 -6.33
N THR A 107 3.84 20.50 -5.35
CA THR A 107 4.43 21.68 -4.70
C THR A 107 4.73 21.35 -3.24
N GLU A 108 5.83 21.88 -2.72
CA GLU A 108 6.18 21.76 -1.31
C GLU A 108 5.04 22.29 -0.42
N GLY A 109 4.72 21.55 0.65
CA GLY A 109 3.58 21.77 1.54
C GLY A 109 2.23 21.35 0.97
N SER A 110 2.16 20.80 -0.25
CA SER A 110 0.89 20.40 -0.85
C SER A 110 0.35 19.09 -0.27
N GLU A 111 -0.96 18.90 -0.40
CA GLU A 111 -1.59 17.63 -0.02
C GLU A 111 -1.07 16.46 -0.87
N LEU A 112 -0.72 16.73 -2.14
CA LEU A 112 -0.15 15.73 -3.03
C LEU A 112 1.25 15.30 -2.59
N GLU A 113 2.11 16.23 -2.19
CA GLU A 113 3.42 15.88 -1.59
C GLU A 113 3.25 14.98 -0.37
N THR A 114 2.35 15.38 0.55
CA THR A 114 2.06 14.60 1.76
C THR A 114 1.60 13.18 1.41
N LEU A 115 0.79 13.04 0.37
CA LEU A 115 0.31 11.74 -0.07
C LEU A 115 1.39 10.90 -0.76
N LEU A 116 2.25 11.51 -1.58
CA LEU A 116 3.39 10.84 -2.21
C LEU A 116 4.41 10.37 -1.16
N ALA A 117 4.68 11.18 -0.13
CA ALA A 117 5.48 10.77 1.02
C ALA A 117 4.82 9.61 1.79
N ALA A 118 3.49 9.61 1.93
CA ALA A 118 2.79 8.48 2.54
C ALA A 118 2.88 7.20 1.69
N ILE A 119 2.92 7.31 0.35
CA ILE A 119 3.16 6.17 -0.54
C ILE A 119 4.56 5.56 -0.31
N ASP A 120 5.59 6.39 -0.10
CA ASP A 120 6.94 5.92 0.20
C ASP A 120 7.00 5.09 1.49
N VAL A 121 6.32 5.58 2.53
CA VAL A 121 6.14 4.84 3.78
C VAL A 121 5.38 3.53 3.54
N ASP A 122 4.30 3.56 2.75
CA ASP A 122 3.52 2.36 2.42
C ASP A 122 4.37 1.31 1.67
N ILE A 123 5.29 1.71 0.79
CA ILE A 123 6.23 0.80 0.12
C ILE A 123 7.12 0.10 1.16
N SER A 124 7.70 0.87 2.08
CA SER A 124 8.56 0.31 3.14
C SER A 124 7.81 -0.68 4.04
N GLN A 125 6.58 -0.35 4.42
CA GLN A 125 5.71 -1.23 5.22
C GLN A 125 5.29 -2.49 4.44
N ALA A 126 4.99 -2.35 3.15
CA ALA A 126 4.67 -3.49 2.30
C ALA A 126 5.86 -4.44 2.14
N VAL A 127 7.07 -3.93 1.94
CA VAL A 127 8.31 -4.73 1.89
C VAL A 127 8.51 -5.49 3.21
N GLN A 128 8.31 -4.84 4.35
CA GLN A 128 8.39 -5.50 5.65
C GLN A 128 7.35 -6.63 5.78
N SER A 129 6.10 -6.38 5.39
CA SER A 129 5.05 -7.40 5.36
C SER A 129 5.40 -8.59 4.46
N CYS A 130 6.07 -8.35 3.31
CA CYS A 130 6.53 -9.44 2.45
C CYS A 130 7.60 -10.31 3.11
N LYS A 131 8.53 -9.72 3.87
CA LYS A 131 9.53 -10.48 4.64
C LYS A 131 8.86 -11.43 5.62
N GLU A 132 7.89 -10.92 6.38
CA GLU A 132 7.11 -11.71 7.34
C GLU A 132 6.27 -12.79 6.65
N GLU A 133 5.73 -12.51 5.45
CA GLU A 133 5.01 -13.49 4.63
C GLU A 133 5.90 -14.65 4.18
N VAL A 134 7.17 -14.39 3.85
CA VAL A 134 8.18 -15.42 3.53
C VAL A 134 8.62 -16.17 4.78
N GLU A 135 9.01 -15.47 5.85
CA GLU A 135 9.53 -16.07 7.09
C GLU A 135 8.52 -17.00 7.76
N SER A 136 7.23 -16.70 7.60
CA SER A 136 6.13 -17.53 8.11
C SER A 136 5.72 -18.69 7.18
N GLY A 137 6.42 -18.88 6.05
CA GLY A 137 6.13 -19.93 5.08
C GLY A 137 4.80 -19.74 4.32
N ARG A 138 4.22 -18.54 4.33
CA ARG A 138 2.94 -18.25 3.65
C ARG A 138 3.13 -17.93 2.16
N ALA A 139 4.31 -17.43 1.78
CA ALA A 139 4.67 -17.18 0.40
C ALA A 139 4.88 -18.49 -0.37
N THR A 140 3.78 -19.05 -0.90
CA THR A 140 3.79 -20.35 -1.59
C THR A 140 4.23 -20.26 -3.05
N ASP A 141 3.99 -19.12 -3.71
CA ASP A 141 4.42 -18.86 -5.09
C ASP A 141 5.57 -17.85 -5.12
N MET A 142 6.80 -18.38 -5.09
CA MET A 142 8.00 -17.55 -5.15
C MET A 142 8.22 -16.90 -6.52
N SER A 143 7.59 -17.41 -7.58
CA SER A 143 7.66 -16.77 -8.90
C SER A 143 6.83 -15.49 -8.91
N PHE A 144 5.62 -15.54 -8.36
CA PHE A 144 4.77 -14.38 -8.12
C PHE A 144 5.44 -13.38 -7.18
N ALA A 145 6.04 -13.86 -6.09
CA ALA A 145 6.74 -13.02 -5.12
C ALA A 145 7.85 -12.17 -5.77
N ARG A 146 8.74 -12.82 -6.55
CA ARG A 146 9.81 -12.13 -7.27
C ARG A 146 9.29 -11.18 -8.34
N ALA A 147 8.24 -11.57 -9.07
CA ALA A 147 7.61 -10.72 -10.07
C ALA A 147 7.04 -9.44 -9.44
N ALA A 148 6.28 -9.56 -8.34
CA ALA A 148 5.71 -8.42 -7.63
C ALA A 148 6.76 -7.44 -7.12
N VAL A 149 7.86 -7.94 -6.55
CA VAL A 149 8.99 -7.11 -6.11
C VAL A 149 9.67 -6.43 -7.29
N ASN A 150 9.91 -7.16 -8.38
CA ASN A 150 10.60 -6.62 -9.55
C ASN A 150 9.77 -5.54 -10.25
N GLU A 151 8.46 -5.73 -10.38
CA GLU A 151 7.58 -4.73 -10.98
C GLU A 151 7.60 -3.40 -10.22
N LEU A 152 7.50 -3.43 -8.89
CA LEU A 152 7.60 -2.21 -8.09
C LEU A 152 8.99 -1.60 -8.16
N ARG A 153 10.05 -2.42 -8.16
CA ARG A 153 11.44 -1.93 -8.29
C ARG A 153 11.66 -1.20 -9.62
N VAL A 154 11.11 -1.73 -10.72
CA VAL A 154 11.16 -1.08 -12.03
C VAL A 154 10.40 0.25 -11.98
N ALA A 155 9.16 0.25 -11.48
CA ALA A 155 8.33 1.45 -11.37
C ALA A 155 9.00 2.59 -10.60
N VAL A 156 9.60 2.27 -9.45
CA VAL A 156 10.31 3.24 -8.60
C VAL A 156 11.55 3.81 -9.32
N LYS A 157 12.31 2.97 -10.02
CA LYS A 157 13.50 3.40 -10.79
C LYS A 157 13.15 4.26 -11.98
N GLU A 158 12.10 3.92 -12.72
CA GLU A 158 11.61 4.71 -13.85
C GLU A 158 11.12 6.09 -13.37
N ASN A 159 10.37 6.14 -12.26
CA ASN A 159 9.92 7.40 -11.66
C ASN A 159 11.11 8.31 -11.26
N ARG A 160 12.16 7.74 -10.65
CA ARG A 160 13.39 8.47 -10.30
C ARG A 160 14.07 9.12 -11.51
N MET A 161 14.10 8.43 -12.65
CA MET A 161 14.72 8.94 -13.89
C MET A 161 14.00 10.16 -14.45
N VAL A 162 12.66 10.20 -14.34
CA VAL A 162 11.85 11.35 -14.78
C VAL A 162 12.04 12.55 -13.87
N VAL A 163 12.14 12.34 -12.56
CA VAL A 163 12.33 13.41 -11.58
C VAL A 163 13.65 14.16 -11.75
N VAL A 164 14.73 13.49 -12.15
CA VAL A 164 16.04 14.14 -12.45
C VAL A 164 15.91 15.21 -13.56
N SER A 165 14.83 15.20 -14.34
CA SER A 165 14.54 16.19 -15.38
C SER A 165 13.54 17.30 -15.00
N GLY A 166 12.95 17.28 -13.78
CA GLY A 166 11.84 18.14 -13.37
C GLY A 166 12.08 18.97 -12.09
N GLU A 167 11.19 19.93 -11.81
CA GLU A 167 11.27 20.87 -10.66
C GLU A 167 10.69 20.32 -9.33
N GLY A 168 10.23 19.07 -9.28
CA GLY A 168 9.76 18.41 -8.05
C GLY A 168 10.78 17.36 -7.62
N GLY A 169 11.13 17.31 -6.34
CA GLY A 169 12.07 16.32 -5.80
C GLY A 169 11.56 14.88 -5.91
N TYR A 170 12.43 13.92 -5.61
CA TYR A 170 12.10 12.49 -5.61
C TYR A 170 11.64 12.07 -4.22
N LEU A 171 10.42 11.52 -4.13
CA LEU A 171 9.78 11.23 -2.84
C LEU A 171 9.77 9.75 -2.46
N PHE A 172 10.27 8.85 -3.32
CA PHE A 172 10.24 7.40 -3.08
C PHE A 172 11.58 6.82 -2.59
N GLU A 173 12.40 7.64 -1.94
CA GLU A 173 13.76 7.25 -1.52
C GLU A 173 13.78 6.12 -0.49
N GLN A 174 12.90 6.15 0.52
CA GLN A 174 12.94 5.14 1.58
C GLN A 174 12.45 3.78 1.07
N GLY A 175 11.39 3.80 0.26
CA GLY A 175 10.83 2.64 -0.41
C GLY A 175 11.80 2.02 -1.41
N GLU A 176 12.51 2.83 -2.19
CA GLU A 176 13.58 2.36 -3.08
C GLU A 176 14.67 1.64 -2.29
N ASN A 177 15.16 2.25 -1.21
CA ASN A 177 16.15 1.63 -0.34
C ASN A 177 15.63 0.30 0.22
N ALA A 178 14.39 0.25 0.72
CA ALA A 178 13.79 -0.98 1.23
C ALA A 178 13.75 -2.10 0.18
N LEU A 179 13.48 -1.76 -1.08
CA LEU A 179 13.47 -2.70 -2.21
C LEU A 179 14.86 -3.15 -2.67
N ASP A 180 15.87 -2.30 -2.57
CA ASP A 180 17.23 -2.62 -3.01
C ASP A 180 18.00 -3.45 -1.97
N TYR A 181 17.77 -3.20 -0.67
CA TYR A 181 18.39 -4.00 0.40
C TYR A 181 17.75 -5.38 0.58
N TRP A 182 16.52 -5.58 0.12
CA TRP A 182 15.86 -6.86 0.23
C TRP A 182 16.00 -7.72 -1.05
N LYS A 183 16.77 -8.81 -0.93
CA LYS A 183 16.97 -9.80 -2.00
C LYS A 183 16.13 -11.05 -1.73
N ILE A 184 15.27 -11.40 -2.68
CA ILE A 184 14.36 -12.56 -2.68
C ILE A 184 14.39 -13.26 -4.05
#